data_AF-A0A1B7L3H8-F1
#
_entry.id   AF-A0A1B7L3H8-F1
#
_cell.length_a   1.000
_cell.length_b   1.000
_cell.length_c   1.000
_cell.angle_alpha   90.00
_cell.angle_beta   90.00
_cell.angle_gamma   90.00
#
_symmetry.space_group_name_H-M   'P 1'
#
loop_
_entity.id
_entity.type
_entity.pdbx_description
1 polymer ?
#
loop_
_entity_poly.entity_id
_entity_poly.type
_entity_poly.pdbx_seq_one_letter_code
_entity_poly.pdbx_strand_id
1 'polypeptide(L)' 'MATIAQQLEQLGREQGIREGEQIGIRKGQKLAVRNFARTLLQRGSDRDFIMELTGLSEEELAQIHF' A
#
# COMPACT_ATOMS: atom_id res chain seq x y z
N MET A 1 -3.55 -24.65 -32.79
CA MET A 1 -2.35 -24.56 -31.93
C MET A 1 -1.98 -23.08 -31.83
N ALA A 2 -1.89 -22.52 -30.63
CA ALA A 2 -1.39 -21.15 -30.46
C ALA A 2 0.11 -21.09 -30.81
N THR A 3 0.59 -19.96 -31.33
CA THR A 3 2.01 -19.78 -31.63
C THR A 3 2.81 -19.51 -30.35
N ILE A 4 4.12 -19.79 -30.37
CA ILE A 4 5.01 -19.50 -29.23
C ILE A 4 4.94 -18.01 -28.86
N ALA A 5 4.82 -17.12 -29.85
CA ALA A 5 4.66 -15.68 -29.60
C ALA A 5 3.38 -15.36 -28.82
N GLN A 6 2.24 -15.96 -29.18
CA GLN A 6 0.97 -15.77 -28.47
C GLN A 6 1.03 -16.30 -27.03
N GLN A 7 1.71 -17.42 -26.81
CA GLN A 7 1.91 -17.99 -25.48
C GLN A 7 2.77 -17.08 -24.60
N LEU A 8 3.88 -16.54 -25.15
CA LEU A 8 4.74 -15.60 -24.42
C LEU A 8 4.02 -14.29 -24.09
N GLU A 9 3.22 -13.77 -25.01
CA GLU A 9 2.42 -12.55 -24.79
C GLU A 9 1.38 -12.76 -23.68
N GLN A 10 0.72 -13.92 -23.67
CA GLN A 10 -0.23 -14.27 -22.62
C GLN A 10 0.45 -14.41 -21.25
N LEU A 11 1.59 -15.09 -21.18
CA LEU A 11 2.38 -15.21 -19.94
C LEU A 11 2.80 -13.83 -19.42
N GLY A 12 3.26 -12.93 -20.31
CA GLY A 12 3.63 -11.57 -19.96
C GLY A 12 2.47 -10.77 -19.37
N ARG A 13 1.27 -10.88 -19.96
CA ARG A 13 0.06 -10.24 -19.40
C ARG A 13 -0.31 -10.79 -18.04
N GLU A 14 -0.33 -12.11 -17.88
CA GLU A 14 -0.68 -12.76 -16.61
C GLU A 14 0.31 -12.42 -15.50
N GLN A 15 1.61 -12.32 -15.83
CA GLN A 15 2.61 -11.85 -14.89
C GLN A 15 2.41 -10.37 -14.53
N GLY A 16 2.21 -9.50 -15.53
CA GLY A 16 1.98 -8.07 -15.31
C GLY A 16 0.74 -7.77 -14.46
N ILE A 17 -0.34 -8.52 -14.66
CA ILE A 17 -1.56 -8.39 -13.83
C ILE A 17 -1.27 -8.79 -12.37
N ARG A 18 -0.62 -9.94 -12.16
CA ARG A 18 -0.29 -10.41 -10.80
C ARG A 18 0.63 -9.45 -10.06
N GLU A 19 1.67 -8.95 -10.72
CA GLU A 19 2.58 -7.97 -10.14
C GLU A 19 1.86 -6.64 -9.85
N GLY A 20 1.05 -6.17 -10.80
CA GLY A 20 0.24 -4.96 -10.65
C GLY A 20 -0.72 -5.03 -9.47
N GLU A 21 -1.41 -6.17 -9.31
CA GLU A 21 -2.32 -6.42 -8.19
C GLU A 21 -1.57 -6.41 -6.85
N GLN A 22 -0.45 -7.12 -6.75
CA GLN A 22 0.36 -7.14 -5.52
C GLN A 22 0.90 -5.77 -5.15
N ILE A 23 1.39 -5.01 -6.13
CA ILE A 23 1.87 -3.63 -5.93
C ILE A 23 0.70 -2.73 -5.49
N GLY A 24 -0.45 -2.88 -6.14
CA GLY A 24 -1.67 -2.12 -5.84
C GLY A 24 -2.14 -2.36 -4.41
N ILE A 25 -2.26 -3.62 -3.99
CA ILE A 25 -2.66 -4.00 -2.63
C ILE A 25 -1.68 -3.41 -1.61
N ARG A 26 -0.37 -3.57 -1.82
CA ARG A 26 0.65 -3.06 -0.89
C ARG A 26 0.59 -1.53 -0.75
N LYS A 27 0.48 -0.81 -1.88
CA LYS A 27 0.36 0.65 -1.89
C LYS A 27 -0.94 1.10 -1.23
N GLY A 28 -2.05 0.43 -1.53
CA GLY A 28 -3.37 0.71 -0.97
C GLY A 28 -3.40 0.55 0.55
N GLN A 29 -2.85 -0.55 1.07
CA GLN A 29 -2.72 -0.79 2.51
C GLN A 29 -1.90 0.32 3.18
N LYS A 30 -0.72 0.66 2.63
CA LYS A 30 0.12 1.74 3.19
C LYS A 30 -0.59 3.10 3.19
N LEU A 31 -1.32 3.42 2.13
CA LEU A 31 -2.10 4.65 2.03
C LEU A 31 -3.25 4.68 3.04
N ALA A 32 -3.98 3.56 3.20
CA ALA A 32 -5.08 3.46 4.15
C ALA A 32 -4.61 3.69 5.60
N VAL A 33 -3.52 3.02 5.99
CA VAL A 33 -2.91 3.19 7.32
C VAL A 33 -2.47 4.64 7.56
N ARG A 34 -1.78 5.27 6.59
CA ARG A 34 -1.36 6.67 6.69
C ARG A 34 -2.54 7.65 6.76
N ASN A 35 -3.59 7.42 5.98
CA ASN A 35 -4.78 8.28 6.01
C ASN A 35 -5.50 8.17 7.35
N PHE A 36 -5.60 6.95 7.90
CA PHE A 36 -6.17 6.73 9.22
C PHE A 36 -5.36 7.44 10.31
N ALA A 37 -4.03 7.26 10.33
CA ALA A 37 -3.12 7.98 11.23
C ALA A 37 -3.25 9.51 11.11
N ARG A 38 -3.35 10.04 9.88
CA ARG A 38 -3.58 11.48 9.65
C ARG A 38 -4.87 11.95 10.32
N THR A 39 -5.97 11.22 10.15
CA THR A 39 -7.26 11.57 10.75
C THR A 39 -7.19 11.54 12.28
N LEU A 40 -6.47 10.58 12.87
CA LEU A 40 -6.27 10.51 14.32
C LEU A 40 -5.45 11.70 14.85
N LEU A 41 -4.36 12.06 14.16
CA LEU A 41 -3.56 13.26 14.48
C LEU A 41 -4.40 14.54 14.43
N GLN A 42 -5.20 14.71 13.37
CA GLN A 42 -6.10 15.87 13.22
C GLN A 42 -7.16 15.93 14.33
N ARG A 43 -7.52 14.79 14.92
CA ARG A 43 -8.44 14.70 16.07
C ARG A 43 -7.73 14.84 17.42
N GLY A 44 -6.42 15.05 17.44
CA GLY A 44 -5.63 15.23 18.66
C GLY A 44 -5.35 13.93 19.43
N SER A 45 -5.36 12.77 18.75
CA SER A 45 -4.95 11.51 19.38
C SER A 45 -3.45 11.50 19.67
N ASP A 46 -3.05 10.86 20.76
CA ASP A 46 -1.65 10.71 21.15
C ASP A 46 -0.86 9.91 20.11
N ARG A 47 0.41 10.27 19.89
CA ARG A 47 1.29 9.58 18.94
C ARG A 47 1.55 8.14 19.35
N ASP A 48 1.75 7.86 20.62
CA ASP A 48 2.00 6.50 21.11
C ASP A 48 0.82 5.58 20.80
N PHE A 49 -0.40 6.08 21.02
CA PHE A 49 -1.64 5.39 20.69
C PHE A 49 -1.79 5.15 19.17
N ILE A 50 -1.42 6.13 18.35
CA ILE A 50 -1.46 5.98 16.90
C ILE A 50 -0.44 4.94 16.43
N MET A 51 0.78 4.95 16.96
CA MET A 51 1.80 3.94 16.63
C MET A 51 1.33 2.53 16.99
N GLU A 52 0.74 2.35 18.19
CA GLU A 52 0.19 1.07 18.62
C GLU A 52 -0.91 0.56 17.68
N LEU A 53 -1.86 1.42 17.29
CA LEU A 53 -2.98 1.03 16.43
C LEU A 53 -2.60 0.79 14.97
N THR A 54 -1.63 1.56 14.46
CA THR A 54 -1.32 1.59 13.03
C THR A 54 -0.08 0.78 12.66
N GLY A 55 0.76 0.45 13.66
CA GLY A 55 2.07 -0.16 13.47
C GLY A 55 3.07 0.76 12.76
N LEU A 56 2.75 2.05 12.61
CA LEU A 56 3.69 3.04 12.07
C LEU A 56 4.76 3.37 13.10
N SER A 57 5.97 3.58 12.60
CA SER A 57 7.07 4.13 13.40
C SER A 57 6.89 5.63 13.64
N GLU A 58 7.61 6.16 14.64
CA GLU A 58 7.64 7.59 14.92
C GLU A 58 8.14 8.39 13.71
N GLU A 59 9.15 7.87 12.98
CA GLU A 59 9.63 8.49 11.75
C GLU A 59 8.55 8.53 10.65
N GLU A 60 7.75 7.48 10.53
CA GLU A 60 6.66 7.44 9.55
C GLU A 60 5.52 8.39 9.91
N LEU A 61 5.20 8.54 11.20
CA LEU A 61 4.24 9.52 11.71
C LEU A 61 4.73 10.96 11.56
N ALA A 62 6.01 11.22 11.80
CA ALA A 62 6.61 12.55 11.61
C ALA A 62 6.51 13.06 10.16
N GLN A 63 6.46 12.14 9.19
CA GLN A 63 6.24 12.45 7.78
C GLN A 63 4.76 12.65 7.41
N ILE A 64 3.82 12.45 8.33
CA ILE A 64 2.40 12.71 8.10
C ILE A 64 2.12 14.19 8.35
N HIS A 65 2.07 14.96 7.25
CA HIS A 65 1.58 16.32 7.26
C HIS A 65 0.04 16.31 7.17
N PHE A 66 -0.61 17.24 7.87
CA PHE A 66 -2.05 17.37 8.01
C PHE A 66 -2.53 18.80 7.82
#